data_AF-A0A8D8KAR5-F1
#
_entry.id   AF-A0A8D8KAR5-F1
#
_cell.length_a   1.000
_cell.length_b   1.000
_cell.length_c   1.000
_cell.angle_alpha   90.00
_cell.angle_beta   90.00
_cell.angle_gamma   90.00
#
_symmetry.space_group_name_H-M   'P 1'
#
loop_
_entity.id
_entity.type
_entity.pdbx_description
1 polymer ?
#
loop_
_entity_poly.entity_id
_entity_poly.type
_entity_poly.pdbx_seq_one_letter_code
_entity_poly.pdbx_strand_id
1 'polypeptide(L)'
;YGHTNKLLATANFDLDAPVGNNDWIPLLCVLVFTVAFSLGISPISWLLVGELFPLEYRGIGSSIATSFSYFCAFLGVKTFMDFNAWFGLHGTFWLYACISCAGLFFVIMVVPETKGRDLEEMDPKYVRTLTINR
;
A
#
# COMPACT_ATOMS: atom_id res chain seq x y z
N TYR A 1 -7.15 40.56 -18.37
CA TYR A 1 -7.11 40.95 -16.94
C TYR A 1 -8.13 40.25 -16.03
N GLY A 2 -9.17 39.57 -16.53
CA GLY A 2 -10.17 38.88 -15.67
C GLY A 2 -9.90 37.40 -15.35
N HIS A 3 -9.01 36.72 -16.09
CA HIS A 3 -8.77 35.28 -15.93
C HIS A 3 -7.71 34.94 -14.86
N THR A 4 -6.76 35.85 -14.61
CA THR A 4 -5.70 35.72 -13.60
C THR A 4 -6.23 35.81 -12.17
N ASN A 5 -7.32 36.55 -11.93
CA ASN A 5 -7.86 36.75 -10.58
C ASN A 5 -8.65 35.53 -10.06
N LYS A 6 -9.20 34.70 -10.94
CA LYS A 6 -9.84 33.42 -10.55
C LYS A 6 -8.80 32.36 -10.16
N LEU A 7 -7.65 32.35 -10.80
CA LEU A 7 -6.54 31.45 -10.47
C LEU A 7 -5.87 31.83 -9.15
N LEU A 8 -5.78 33.13 -8.84
CA LEU A 8 -5.33 33.63 -7.53
C LEU A 8 -6.36 33.34 -6.42
N ALA A 9 -7.66 33.33 -6.73
CA ALA A 9 -8.70 32.94 -5.77
C ALA A 9 -8.67 31.43 -5.44
N THR A 10 -8.39 30.56 -6.42
CA THR A 10 -8.18 29.12 -6.17
C THR A 10 -6.81 28.80 -5.54
N ALA A 11 -5.82 29.70 -5.67
CA ALA A 11 -4.52 29.57 -5.02
C ALA A 11 -4.52 30.07 -3.56
N ASN A 12 -5.48 30.93 -3.19
CA ASN A 12 -5.89 31.11 -1.79
C ASN A 12 -6.79 29.94 -1.39
N PHE A 13 -6.23 28.73 -1.51
CA PHE A 13 -6.73 27.52 -0.88
C PHE A 13 -7.24 27.88 0.51
N ASP A 14 -8.51 27.59 0.78
CA ASP A 14 -9.30 27.97 1.95
C ASP A 14 -8.53 27.89 3.29
N LEU A 15 -7.66 28.85 3.58
CA LEU A 15 -6.97 29.00 4.87
C LEU A 15 -7.94 29.49 5.98
N ASP A 16 -9.17 29.81 5.58
CA ASP A 16 -10.28 30.22 6.44
C ASP A 16 -11.34 29.11 6.57
N ALA A 17 -11.01 27.86 6.25
CA ALA A 17 -11.83 26.75 6.75
C ALA A 17 -11.89 26.91 8.28
N PRO A 18 -13.08 27.09 8.88
CA PRO A 18 -13.19 27.31 10.32
C PRO A 18 -12.57 26.09 10.99
N VAL A 19 -11.37 26.26 11.55
CA VAL A 19 -10.70 25.19 12.27
C VAL A 19 -11.60 24.84 13.44
N GLY A 20 -12.36 23.77 13.27
CA GLY A 20 -13.14 23.22 14.35
C GLY A 20 -12.15 22.89 15.45
N ASN A 21 -12.52 23.14 16.71
CA ASN A 21 -11.67 22.82 17.87
C ASN A 21 -11.13 21.37 17.90
N ASN A 22 -11.58 20.50 16.99
CA ASN A 22 -11.28 19.08 16.88
C ASN A 22 -10.62 18.63 15.54
N ASP A 23 -10.24 19.54 14.64
CA ASP A 23 -9.64 19.16 13.33
C ASP A 23 -8.24 18.54 13.44
N TRP A 24 -7.59 18.70 14.59
CA TRP A 24 -6.30 18.07 14.90
C TRP A 24 -6.39 16.54 15.07
N ILE A 25 -7.57 16.02 15.39
CA ILE A 25 -7.81 14.59 15.68
C ILE A 25 -7.66 13.73 14.41
N PRO A 26 -8.36 14.01 13.29
CA PRO A 26 -8.16 13.27 12.05
C PRO A 26 -6.72 13.42 11.52
N LEU A 27 -6.12 14.60 11.70
CA LEU A 27 -4.74 14.87 11.27
C LEU A 27 -3.74 13.98 12.02
N LEU A 28 -3.88 13.88 13.35
CA LEU A 28 -3.06 13.00 14.18
C LEU A 28 -3.29 11.52 13.85
N CYS A 29 -4.53 11.13 13.58
CA CYS A 29 -4.85 9.75 13.20
C CYS A 29 -4.19 9.33 11.88
N VAL A 30 -4.24 10.20 10.85
CA VAL A 30 -3.57 9.96 9.56
C VAL A 30 -2.04 9.95 9.72
N LEU A 31 -1.49 10.81 10.57
CA LEU A 31 -0.05 10.84 10.86
C LEU A 31 0.42 9.52 11.48
N VAL A 32 -0.25 9.06 12.55
CA VAL A 32 0.07 7.80 13.23
C VAL A 32 -0.06 6.62 12.28
N PHE A 33 -1.13 6.59 11.48
CA PHE A 33 -1.32 5.57 10.44
C PHE A 33 -0.17 5.58 9.42
N THR A 34 0.22 6.76 8.92
CA THR A 34 1.28 6.90 7.93
C THR A 34 2.62 6.42 8.47
N VAL A 35 2.98 6.81 9.71
CA VAL A 35 4.21 6.36 10.36
C VAL A 35 4.21 4.84 10.56
N ALA A 36 3.10 4.27 11.04
CA ALA A 36 2.98 2.82 11.21
C ALA A 36 3.10 2.07 9.87
N PHE A 37 2.47 2.59 8.81
CA PHE A 37 2.50 2.01 7.47
C PHE A 37 3.90 2.08 6.85
N SER A 38 4.60 3.21 7.00
CA SER A 38 5.97 3.40 6.51
C SER A 38 6.98 2.48 7.20
N LEU A 39 6.81 2.21 8.50
CA LEU A 39 7.73 1.33 9.25
C LEU A 39 7.43 -0.16 9.05
N GLY A 40 6.16 -0.53 8.89
CA GLY A 40 5.76 -1.93 8.71
C GLY A 40 5.68 -2.32 7.24
N ILE A 41 4.62 -1.89 6.57
CA ILE A 41 4.21 -2.43 5.28
C ILE A 41 5.21 -2.11 4.18
N SER A 42 5.80 -0.91 4.16
CA SER A 42 6.78 -0.54 3.13
C SER A 42 8.00 -1.46 3.10
N PRO A 43 8.86 -1.56 4.14
CA PRO A 43 10.04 -2.40 4.08
C PRO A 43 9.70 -3.90 4.01
N ILE A 44 8.65 -4.34 4.71
CA ILE A 44 8.26 -5.77 4.72
C ILE A 44 7.79 -6.23 3.34
N SER A 45 7.02 -5.43 2.61
CA SER A 45 6.53 -5.81 1.27
C SER A 45 7.69 -5.97 0.28
N TRP A 46 8.69 -5.08 0.33
CA TRP A 46 9.87 -5.17 -0.53
C TRP A 46 10.78 -6.34 -0.16
N LEU A 47 10.93 -6.63 1.14
CA LEU A 47 11.69 -7.79 1.62
C LEU A 47 11.02 -9.11 1.22
N LEU A 48 9.70 -9.21 1.41
CA LEU A 48 8.94 -10.42 1.10
C LEU A 48 9.01 -10.75 -0.40
N VAL A 49 8.92 -9.75 -1.30
CA VAL A 49 9.16 -9.98 -2.73
C VAL A 49 10.59 -10.46 -3.01
N GLY A 50 11.58 -10.07 -2.19
CA GLY A 50 12.95 -10.57 -2.28
C GLY A 50 13.12 -12.02 -1.80
N GLU A 51 12.35 -12.43 -0.78
CA GLU A 51 12.44 -13.74 -0.14
C GLU A 51 11.54 -14.81 -0.82
N LEU A 52 10.39 -14.40 -1.36
CA LEU A 52 9.39 -15.33 -1.90
C LEU A 52 9.76 -15.88 -3.29
N PHE A 53 10.62 -15.18 -4.03
CA PHE A 53 10.91 -15.53 -5.43
C PHE A 53 12.33 -16.08 -5.61
N PRO A 54 12.47 -17.33 -6.12
CA PRO A 54 13.76 -17.88 -6.53
C PRO A 54 14.42 -17.04 -7.64
N LEU A 55 15.76 -16.99 -7.64
CA LEU A 55 16.59 -16.12 -8.50
C LEU A 55 16.22 -16.18 -9.99
N GLU A 56 15.77 -17.33 -10.49
CA GLU A 56 15.40 -17.54 -11.90
C GLU A 56 14.09 -16.83 -12.31
N TYR A 57 13.13 -16.66 -11.39
CA TYR A 57 11.79 -16.14 -11.71
C TYR A 57 11.49 -14.79 -11.05
N ARG A 58 12.44 -14.24 -10.30
CA ARG A 58 12.30 -12.96 -9.57
C ARG A 58 11.83 -11.80 -10.46
N GLY A 59 12.26 -11.73 -11.71
CA GLY A 59 11.85 -10.68 -12.65
C GLY A 59 10.36 -10.71 -13.00
N ILE A 60 9.81 -11.90 -13.28
CA ILE A 60 8.39 -12.06 -13.63
C ILE A 60 7.52 -11.95 -12.37
N GLY A 61 7.95 -12.56 -11.25
CA GLY A 61 7.22 -12.48 -9.98
C GLY A 61 7.09 -11.03 -9.46
N SER A 62 8.21 -10.29 -9.45
CA SER A 62 8.21 -8.90 -9.00
C SER A 62 7.42 -7.96 -9.90
N SER A 63 7.43 -8.15 -11.21
CA SER A 63 6.66 -7.31 -12.14
C SER A 63 5.14 -7.53 -12.01
N ILE A 64 4.68 -8.77 -11.82
CA ILE A 64 3.26 -9.07 -11.55
C ILE A 64 2.83 -8.48 -10.21
N ALA A 65 3.63 -8.68 -9.16
CA ALA A 65 3.35 -8.13 -7.83
C ALA A 65 3.27 -6.59 -7.86
N THR A 66 4.23 -5.95 -8.53
CA THR A 66 4.26 -4.49 -8.69
C THR A 66 3.07 -3.97 -9.50
N SER A 67 2.72 -4.66 -10.59
CA SER A 67 1.55 -4.32 -11.41
C SER A 67 0.25 -4.41 -10.61
N PHE A 68 0.09 -5.48 -9.82
CA PHE A 68 -1.07 -5.65 -8.94
C PHE A 68 -1.13 -4.58 -7.85
N SER A 69 0.01 -4.21 -7.25
CA SER A 69 0.11 -3.12 -6.28
C SER A 69 -0.35 -1.79 -6.87
N TYR A 70 0.15 -1.42 -8.06
CA TYR A 70 -0.28 -0.20 -8.73
C TYR A 70 -1.74 -0.25 -9.18
N PHE A 71 -2.24 -1.42 -9.57
CA PHE A 71 -3.65 -1.61 -9.90
C PHE A 71 -4.55 -1.36 -8.69
N CYS A 72 -4.18 -1.89 -7.51
CA CYS A 72 -4.89 -1.61 -6.26
C CYS A 72 -4.83 -0.13 -5.88
N ALA A 73 -3.67 0.52 -6.05
CA ALA A 73 -3.52 1.95 -5.81
C ALA A 73 -4.42 2.78 -6.73
N PHE A 74 -4.48 2.44 -8.03
CA PHE A 74 -5.36 3.08 -8.99
C PHE A 74 -6.84 2.92 -8.61
N LEU A 75 -7.24 1.70 -8.24
CA LEU A 75 -8.60 1.44 -7.79
C LEU A 75 -8.93 2.29 -6.56
N GLY A 76 -8.03 2.34 -5.58
CA GLY A 76 -8.17 3.16 -4.38
C GLY A 76 -8.41 4.64 -4.68
N VAL A 77 -7.64 5.25 -5.59
CA VAL A 77 -7.82 6.66 -5.97
C VAL A 77 -9.16 6.88 -6.70
N LYS A 78 -9.54 5.95 -7.58
CA LYS A 78 -10.81 6.04 -8.31
C LYS A 78 -12.01 5.94 -7.37
N THR A 79 -12.04 4.93 -6.51
CA THR A 79 -13.16 4.73 -5.58
C THR A 79 -13.22 5.80 -4.51
N PHE A 80 -12.09 6.40 -4.14
CA PHE A 80 -12.06 7.53 -3.20
C PHE A 80 -12.85 8.73 -3.73
N MET A 81 -12.68 9.08 -5.01
CA MET A 81 -13.40 10.19 -5.63
C MET A 81 -14.90 9.95 -5.64
N ASP A 82 -15.33 8.72 -5.97
CA ASP A 82 -16.75 8.34 -5.97
C ASP A 82 -17.34 8.37 -4.55
N PHE A 83 -16.64 7.81 -3.55
CA PHE A 83 -17.12 7.80 -2.16
C PHE A 83 -17.14 9.17 -1.51
N ASN A 84 -16.15 10.02 -1.79
CA ASN A 84 -16.11 11.38 -1.27
C ASN A 84 -17.30 12.21 -1.80
N ALA A 85 -17.72 11.99 -3.05
CA ALA A 85 -18.89 12.65 -3.62
C ALA A 85 -20.22 12.19 -3.00
N TRP A 86 -20.30 10.94 -2.53
CA TRP A 86 -21.55 10.36 -1.99
C TRP A 86 -21.70 10.51 -0.47
N PHE A 87 -20.64 10.26 0.30
CA PHE A 87 -20.67 10.17 1.76
C PHE A 87 -19.96 11.35 2.46
N GLY A 88 -19.32 12.23 1.70
CA GLY A 88 -18.44 13.26 2.24
C GLY A 88 -17.16 12.69 2.86
N LEU A 89 -16.34 13.61 3.41
CA LEU A 89 -15.01 13.30 3.90
C LEU A 89 -15.03 12.30 5.06
N HIS A 90 -15.90 12.52 6.05
CA HIS A 90 -15.97 11.70 7.27
C HIS A 90 -16.36 10.25 7.01
N GLY A 91 -17.35 10.01 6.14
CA GLY A 91 -17.78 8.65 5.78
C GLY A 91 -16.72 7.91 4.99
N THR A 92 -16.02 8.61 4.10
CA THR A 92 -14.92 8.04 3.30
C THR A 92 -13.75 7.62 4.20
N PHE A 93 -13.37 8.44 5.19
CA PHE A 93 -12.32 8.07 6.15
C PHE A 93 -12.65 6.79 6.94
N TRP A 94 -13.87 6.65 7.44
CA TRP A 94 -14.30 5.44 8.15
C TRP A 94 -14.31 4.19 7.26
N LEU A 95 -14.80 4.31 6.02
CA LEU A 95 -14.77 3.20 5.06
C LEU A 95 -13.35 2.72 4.76
N TYR A 96 -12.43 3.65 4.49
CA TYR A 96 -11.02 3.31 4.24
C TYR A 96 -10.32 2.76 5.49
N ALA A 97 -10.65 3.25 6.68
CA ALA A 97 -10.15 2.69 7.94
C ALA A 97 -10.59 1.22 8.13
N CYS A 98 -11.87 0.92 7.86
CA CYS A 98 -12.39 -0.45 7.91
C CYS A 98 -11.72 -1.36 6.87
N ILE A 99 -11.56 -0.88 5.63
CA ILE A 99 -10.89 -1.64 4.55
C ILE A 99 -9.42 -1.89 4.93
N SER A 100 -8.73 -0.89 5.50
CA SER A 100 -7.35 -1.03 5.95
C SER A 100 -7.23 -2.03 7.10
N CYS A 101 -8.13 -2.00 8.08
CA CYS A 101 -8.15 -2.99 9.17
C CYS A 101 -8.44 -4.40 8.65
N ALA A 102 -9.38 -4.56 7.72
CA ALA A 102 -9.67 -5.83 7.07
C ALA A 102 -8.46 -6.35 6.28
N GLY A 103 -7.76 -5.45 5.56
CA GLY A 103 -6.52 -5.75 4.87
C GLY A 103 -5.41 -6.18 5.81
N LEU A 104 -5.24 -5.49 6.94
CA LEU A 104 -4.28 -5.86 7.99
C LEU A 104 -4.61 -7.24 8.57
N PHE A 105 -5.88 -7.50 8.87
CA PHE A 105 -6.33 -8.79 9.36
C PHE A 105 -6.10 -9.92 8.35
N PHE A 106 -6.39 -9.65 7.07
CA PHE A 106 -6.08 -10.57 5.97
C PHE A 106 -4.59 -10.85 5.88
N VAL A 107 -3.74 -9.82 5.95
CA VAL A 107 -2.28 -10.00 5.96
C VAL A 107 -1.85 -10.86 7.15
N ILE A 108 -2.36 -10.60 8.35
CA ILE A 108 -2.02 -11.38 9.56
C ILE A 108 -2.47 -12.85 9.44
N MET A 109 -3.63 -13.13 8.82
CA MET A 109 -4.12 -14.50 8.65
C MET A 109 -3.49 -15.25 7.47
N VAL A 110 -3.33 -14.57 6.33
CA VAL A 110 -2.96 -15.17 5.03
C VAL A 110 -1.47 -15.10 4.76
N VAL A 111 -0.73 -14.22 5.44
CA VAL A 111 0.72 -14.31 5.53
C VAL A 111 1.02 -15.07 6.83
N PRO A 112 0.97 -16.42 6.83
CA PRO A 112 1.59 -17.16 7.91
C PRO A 112 3.06 -16.75 7.91
N GLU A 113 3.55 -16.28 9.06
CA GLU A 113 4.95 -15.95 9.32
C GLU A 113 5.88 -16.89 8.53
N THR A 114 6.39 -16.43 7.38
CA THR A 114 7.45 -17.11 6.61
C THR A 114 8.81 -16.89 7.25
N LYS A 115 8.85 -16.44 8.51
CA LYS A 115 10.07 -16.29 9.28
C LYS A 115 10.48 -17.65 9.83
N GLY A 116 11.23 -18.39 9.02
CA GLY A 116 11.96 -19.59 9.47
C GLY A 116 11.67 -20.89 8.74
N ARG A 117 10.97 -20.87 7.60
CA ARG A 117 11.06 -21.99 6.63
C ARG A 117 12.13 -21.63 5.62
N ASP A 118 13.33 -21.88 6.11
CA ASP A 118 14.57 -22.08 5.40
C ASP A 118 14.43 -22.40 3.89
N LEU A 119 15.02 -21.53 3.07
CA LEU A 119 15.22 -21.73 1.63
C LEU A 119 16.33 -22.77 1.34
N GLU A 120 16.93 -23.47 2.32
CA GLU A 120 17.92 -24.53 2.07
C GLU A 120 17.28 -25.87 1.62
N GLU A 121 15.95 -26.00 1.54
CA GLU A 121 15.34 -27.09 0.76
C GLU A 121 15.28 -26.80 -0.76
N MET A 122 15.71 -25.62 -1.21
CA MET A 122 16.02 -25.38 -2.62
C MET A 122 17.49 -25.75 -2.91
N ASP A 123 17.89 -26.93 -2.45
CA ASP A 123 19.24 -27.46 -2.61
C ASP A 123 19.57 -27.62 -4.12
N PRO A 124 20.70 -27.06 -4.62
CA PRO A 124 21.23 -27.31 -5.97
C PRO A 124 21.58 -28.78 -6.28
N LYS A 125 21.34 -29.71 -5.35
CA LYS A 125 21.49 -31.17 -5.54
C LYS A 125 20.65 -31.77 -6.67
N TYR A 126 19.56 -31.12 -7.09
CA TYR A 126 18.82 -31.52 -8.30
C TYR A 126 19.55 -31.16 -9.61
N VAL A 127 20.26 -30.03 -9.65
CA VAL A 127 21.00 -29.59 -10.85
C VAL A 127 22.25 -30.45 -11.08
N ARG A 128 22.90 -30.92 -10.01
CA ARG A 128 24.13 -31.74 -10.10
C ARG A 128 23.89 -33.21 -10.47
N THR A 129 22.66 -33.72 -10.28
CA THR A 129 22.33 -35.12 -10.62
C THR A 129 22.09 -35.32 -12.13
N LEU A 130 21.79 -34.26 -12.88
CA LEU A 130 21.57 -34.32 -14.33
C LEU A 130 22.86 -34.16 -15.19
N THR A 131 23.98 -33.76 -14.59
CA THR A 131 25.28 -33.61 -15.28
C THR A 131 26.22 -34.80 -15.09
N ILE A 132 25.93 -35.72 -14.16
CA ILE A 132 26.75 -36.92 -13.90
C ILE A 132 26.22 -38.16 -14.67
N ASN A 133 25.03 -38.07 -15.28
CA ASN A 133 24.42 -39.19 -16.04
C ASN A 133 24.27 -38.90 -17.55
N ARG A 134 25.13 -38.04 -18.11
CA ARG A 134 25.31 -37.92 -19.55
C ARG A 134 26.78 -37.94 -19.95
#